data_AF-A0A8S8Z8J1-F1
#
_entry.id   AF-A0A8S8Z8J1-F1
#
_cell.length_a   1.000
_cell.length_b   1.000
_cell.length_c   1.000
_cell.angle_alpha   90.00
_cell.angle_beta   90.00
_cell.angle_gamma   90.00
#
_symmetry.space_group_name_H-M   'P 1'
#
loop_
_entity.id
_entity.type
_entity.pdbx_description
1 polymer ?
#
loop_
_entity_poly.entity_id
_entity_poly.type
_entity_poly.pdbx_seq_one_letter_code
_entity_poly.pdbx_strand_id
1 'polypeptide(L)' 'MPLPSHLNEFNTTTQILPEKDVDGLTPPNFGLLSIGKAMLVACTPSGLLKCVNTTILN' A
#
# COMPACT_ATOMS: atom_id res chain seq x y z
N MET A 1 7.38 -7.88 -4.16
CA MET A 1 8.86 -8.04 -4.21
C MET A 1 9.15 -9.49 -3.94
N PRO A 2 10.13 -10.16 -4.56
CA PRO A 2 10.60 -11.41 -3.99
C PRO A 2 11.55 -11.10 -2.83
N LEU A 3 11.26 -11.63 -1.65
CA LEU A 3 12.23 -11.70 -0.56
C LEU A 3 13.21 -12.88 -0.77
N PRO A 4 14.37 -12.88 -0.08
CA PRO A 4 15.21 -14.07 0.05
C PRO A 4 14.39 -15.30 0.47
N SER A 5 14.70 -16.48 -0.07
CA SER A 5 13.90 -17.71 0.08
C SER A 5 13.72 -18.20 1.52
N HIS A 6 14.57 -17.76 2.45
CA HIS A 6 14.48 -18.09 3.88
C HIS A 6 13.60 -17.11 4.68
N LEU A 7 13.13 -16.01 4.06
CA LEU A 7 12.28 -15.02 4.69
C LEU A 7 10.84 -15.20 4.20
N ASN A 8 9.91 -15.15 5.14
CA ASN A 8 8.48 -15.17 4.83
C ASN A 8 7.98 -13.74 4.63
N GLU A 9 7.46 -13.46 3.43
CA GLU A 9 6.96 -12.13 3.05
C GLU A 9 5.84 -11.62 3.95
N PHE A 10 4.89 -12.49 4.27
CA PHE A 10 3.76 -12.14 5.12
C PHE A 10 4.22 -11.78 6.54
N ASN A 11 5.03 -12.64 7.16
CA ASN A 11 5.55 -12.40 8.52
C ASN A 11 6.44 -11.15 8.58
N THR A 12 7.20 -10.87 7.54
CA THR A 12 8.07 -9.69 7.49
C THR A 12 7.25 -8.41 7.35
N THR A 13 6.27 -8.41 6.44
CA THR A 13 5.43 -7.24 6.17
C THR A 13 4.52 -6.93 7.35
N THR A 14 3.93 -7.94 7.98
CA THR A 14 3.01 -7.77 9.13
C THR A 14 3.69 -7.27 10.41
N GLN A 15 5.02 -7.31 10.50
CA GLN A 15 5.77 -6.74 11.62
C GLN A 15 5.97 -5.23 11.50
N ILE A 16 5.69 -4.62 10.35
CA ILE A 16 5.76 -3.18 10.16
C ILE A 16 4.63 -2.54 10.98
N LEU A 17 4.99 -1.53 11.79
CA LEU A 17 4.01 -0.73 12.52
C LEU A 17 3.05 -0.05 11.53
N PRO A 18 1.72 -0.12 11.72
CA PRO A 18 0.76 0.43 10.77
C PRO A 18 0.98 1.91 10.42
N GLU A 19 1.42 2.72 11.39
CA GLU A 19 1.73 4.14 11.19
C GLU A 19 3.01 4.39 10.37
N LYS A 20 3.81 3.35 10.12
CA LYS A 20 5.03 3.39 9.30
C LYS A 20 4.88 2.66 7.97
N ASP A 21 3.74 2.02 7.72
CA ASP A 21 3.47 1.26 6.50
C ASP A 21 2.97 2.17 5.38
N VAL A 22 3.92 2.88 4.76
CA VAL A 22 3.68 3.83 3.66
C VAL A 22 3.17 3.17 2.38
N ASP A 23 3.43 1.87 2.21
CA ASP A 23 2.99 1.10 1.05
C ASP A 23 1.59 0.49 1.26
N GLY A 24 1.07 0.49 2.49
CA GLY A 24 -0.25 -0.04 2.81
C GLY A 24 -0.36 -1.56 2.67
N LEU A 25 0.75 -2.28 2.89
CA LEU A 25 0.82 -3.73 2.67
C LEU A 25 0.44 -4.55 3.91
N THR A 26 0.41 -3.93 5.09
CA THR A 26 -0.04 -4.60 6.31
C THR A 26 -1.55 -4.85 6.25
N PRO A 27 -2.07 -5.96 6.82
CA PRO A 27 -3.51 -6.25 6.84
C PRO A 27 -4.42 -5.10 7.29
N PRO A 28 -4.13 -4.36 8.38
CA PRO A 28 -4.98 -3.23 8.78
C PRO A 28 -5.03 -2.12 7.73
N ASN A 29 -3.89 -1.71 7.18
CA ASN A 29 -3.85 -0.63 6.18
C ASN A 29 -4.42 -1.07 4.84
N PHE A 30 -4.16 -2.31 4.41
CA PHE A 30 -4.75 -2.88 3.21
C PHE A 30 -6.28 -2.96 3.32
N GLY A 31 -6.81 -3.34 4.49
CA GLY A 31 -8.24 -3.35 4.76
C GLY A 31 -8.84 -1.95 4.70
N LEU A 32 -8.21 -0.98 5.36
CA LEU A 32 -8.63 0.43 5.32
C LEU A 32 -8.59 1.00 3.90
N LEU A 33 -7.56 0.66 3.11
CA LEU A 33 -7.45 1.06 1.70
C LEU A 33 -8.60 0.49 0.87
N SER A 34 -8.90 -0.80 1.06
CA SER A 34 -9.95 -1.52 0.33
C SER A 34 -11.35 -0.94 0.55
N ILE A 35 -11.60 -0.31 1.71
CA ILE A 35 -12.87 0.36 2.03
C ILE A 35 -12.83 1.88 1.87
N GLY A 36 -11.75 2.45 1.32
CA GLY A 36 -11.60 3.89 1.11
C GLY A 36 -11.41 4.72 2.38
N LYS A 37 -10.92 4.10 3.48
CA LYS A 37 -10.66 4.74 4.79
C LYS A 37 -9.18 4.74 5.19
N ALA A 38 -8.26 4.52 4.26
CA ALA A 38 -6.83 4.52 4.55
C ALA A 38 -6.35 5.90 5.01
N MET A 39 -5.60 5.93 6.11
CA MET A 39 -4.92 7.13 6.61
C MET A 39 -3.65 7.45 5.81
N LEU A 40 -2.91 6.40 5.43
CA LEU A 40 -1.79 6.45 4.49
C LEU A 40 -2.24 5.78 3.19
N VAL A 41 -2.22 6.52 2.08
CA VAL A 41 -2.67 6.01 0.79
C VAL A 41 -1.51 5.32 0.09
N ALA A 42 -1.70 4.06 -0.31
CA ALA A 42 -0.68 3.28 -1.01
C ALA A 42 -0.20 4.00 -2.29
N CYS A 43 1.12 3.96 -2.51
CA CYS A 43 1.80 4.77 -3.53
C CYS A 43 1.37 4.44 -4.97
N THR A 44 1.23 3.15 -5.31
CA THR A 44 0.90 2.68 -6.68
C THR A 44 -0.51 3.06 -7.15
N PRO A 45 -1.61 2.72 -6.44
CA PRO A 45 -2.95 3.15 -6.85
C PRO A 45 -3.09 4.68 -6.85
N SER A 46 -2.44 5.37 -5.89
CA SER A 46 -2.40 6.85 -5.87
C SER A 46 -1.74 7.43 -7.12
N GLY A 47 -0.62 6.85 -7.54
CA GLY A 47 0.10 7.26 -8.75
C GLY A 47 -0.76 7.12 -10.00
N LEU A 48 -1.46 5.98 -10.16
CA LEU A 48 -2.37 5.76 -11.28
C LEU A 48 -3.52 6.78 -11.31
N LEU A 49 -4.17 7.03 -10.17
CA LEU A 49 -5.23 8.04 -10.08
C LEU A 49 -4.70 9.43 -10.44
N LYS A 50 -3.49 9.78 -10.00
CA LYS A 50 -2.87 11.05 -10.35
C LYS A 50 -2.58 11.16 -11.85
N CYS A 51 -2.07 10.10 -12.47
CA CYS A 51 -1.82 10.04 -13.92
C CYS A 51 -3.12 10.21 -14.72
N VAL A 52 -4.18 9.48 -14.36
CA VAL A 52 -5.50 9.59 -15.01
C VAL A 52 -6.05 11.00 -14.87
N ASN A 53 -6.05 11.56 -13.65
CA ASN A 53 -6.56 12.92 -13.40
C ASN A 53 -5.78 13.98 -14.16
N THR A 54 -4.47 13.79 -14.36
CA THR A 54 -3.64 14.78 -15.05
C THR A 54 -3.81 14.73 -16.57
N THR A 55 -4.05 13.54 -17.13
CA THR A 55 -4.07 13.31 -18.59
C THR A 55 -5.47 13.40 -19.22
N ILE A 56 -6.53 13.03 -18.48
CA ILE A 56 -7.89 12.90 -19.05
C ILE A 56 -8.83 14.01 -18.55
N LEU A 57 -8.52 14.67 -17.43
CA LEU A 57 -9.38 15.68 -16.81
C LEU A 57 -8.82 17.12 -16.89
N ASN A 58 -7.74 17.35 -17.66
CA ASN A 58 -7.27 18.66 -18.10
C ASN A 58 -7.39 18.76 -19.62
#